data_AF-A0A1G2YA51-F1
#
_entry.id   AF-A0A1G2YA51-F1
#
_cell.length_a   1.000
_cell.length_b   1.000
_cell.length_c   1.000
_cell.angle_alpha   90.00
_cell.angle_beta   90.00
_cell.angle_gamma   90.00
#
_symmetry.space_group_name_H-M   'P 1'
#
loop_
_entity.id
_entity.type
_entity.pdbx_description
1 polymer ?
#
loop_
_entity_poly.entity_id
_entity_poly.type
_entity_poly.pdbx_seq_one_letter_code
_entity_poly.pdbx_strand_id
1 'polypeptide(L)'
;MAVDEELEAGEQERQVSVAESIRYRRRAQLAEKKAAELEGELEAQKNAKEDMSRKAGELEVENKLLGRLAKAGAIDMEAAMLLAKSRIGADGDIEKAVENLKKEKGYLFESSPAYAGRTAGVKPRVHGSAAAIEKAAKCAAKGGRGAAMMEYLRLRRNRSA
;
A
#
# COMPACT_ATOMS: atom_id res chain seq x y z
N MET A 1 -74.90 -1.42 -52.17
CA MET A 1 -74.93 -0.04 -51.64
C MET A 1 -74.55 0.04 -50.14
N ALA A 2 -74.05 -1.04 -49.51
CA ALA A 2 -73.66 -1.05 -48.09
C ALA A 2 -72.14 -1.31 -47.87
N VAL A 3 -71.35 -1.35 -48.95
CA VAL A 3 -69.91 -1.70 -48.89
C VAL A 3 -69.03 -0.44 -48.87
N ASP A 4 -69.56 0.68 -49.36
CA ASP A 4 -68.81 1.94 -49.44
C ASP A 4 -68.78 2.70 -48.09
N GLU A 5 -69.73 2.45 -47.19
CA GLU A 5 -69.84 3.14 -45.89
C GLU A 5 -68.86 2.60 -44.83
N GLU A 6 -68.52 1.31 -44.87
CA GLU A 6 -67.55 0.70 -43.94
C GLU A 6 -66.09 1.06 -44.29
N LEU A 7 -65.80 1.37 -45.56
CA LEU A 7 -64.46 1.79 -46.00
C LEU A 7 -64.15 3.24 -45.60
N GLU A 8 -65.13 4.14 -45.66
CA GLU A 8 -64.94 5.54 -45.22
C GLU A 8 -64.76 5.67 -43.70
N ALA A 9 -65.45 4.84 -42.91
CA ALA A 9 -65.29 4.80 -41.46
C ALA A 9 -63.85 4.40 -41.04
N GLY A 10 -63.24 3.44 -41.75
CA GLY A 10 -61.85 3.01 -41.51
C GLY A 10 -60.77 3.98 -42.01
N GLU A 11 -61.10 4.88 -42.94
CA GLU A 11 -60.19 5.93 -43.42
C GLU A 11 -60.23 7.18 -42.53
N GLN A 12 -61.39 7.51 -41.96
CA GLN A 12 -61.55 8.62 -41.00
C GLN A 12 -60.84 8.35 -39.66
N GLU A 13 -60.78 7.08 -39.21
CA GLU A 13 -59.97 6.69 -38.05
C GLU A 13 -58.45 6.83 -38.26
N ARG A 14 -57.99 6.90 -39.52
CA ARG A 14 -56.56 7.01 -39.87
C ARG A 14 -56.11 8.44 -40.15
N GLN A 15 -57.02 9.37 -40.40
CA GLN A 15 -56.69 10.76 -40.65
C GLN A 15 -56.62 11.56 -39.35
N VAL A 16 -55.55 11.34 -38.60
CA VAL A 16 -55.16 12.21 -37.48
C VAL A 16 -55.00 13.62 -38.02
N SER A 17 -55.66 14.60 -37.39
CA SER A 17 -55.61 15.98 -37.88
C SER A 17 -54.15 16.47 -37.93
N VAL A 18 -53.84 17.34 -38.90
CA VAL A 18 -52.48 17.90 -39.04
C VAL A 18 -51.99 18.53 -37.71
N ALA A 19 -52.91 19.11 -36.92
CA ALA A 19 -52.60 19.65 -35.60
C ALA A 19 -52.20 18.57 -34.58
N GLU A 20 -52.85 17.41 -34.58
CA GLU A 20 -52.53 16.30 -33.68
C GLU A 20 -51.23 15.59 -34.08
N SER A 21 -50.99 15.39 -35.37
CA SER A 21 -49.73 14.82 -35.85
C SER A 21 -48.52 15.71 -35.50
N ILE A 22 -48.68 17.04 -35.52
CA ILE A 22 -47.65 17.99 -35.03
C ILE A 22 -47.43 17.83 -33.52
N ARG A 23 -48.50 17.69 -32.72
CA ARG A 23 -48.39 17.50 -31.26
C ARG A 23 -47.67 16.20 -30.92
N TYR A 24 -48.02 15.10 -31.57
CA TYR A 24 -47.36 13.81 -31.36
C TYR A 24 -45.90 13.84 -31.78
N ARG A 25 -45.59 14.43 -32.93
CA ARG A 25 -44.19 14.59 -33.39
C ARG A 25 -43.37 15.40 -32.39
N ARG A 26 -43.90 16.54 -31.92
CA ARG A 26 -43.19 17.38 -30.94
C ARG A 26 -42.99 16.64 -29.62
N ARG A 27 -43.97 15.85 -29.16
CA ARG A 27 -43.84 15.01 -27.95
C ARG A 27 -42.80 13.92 -28.12
N ALA A 28 -42.79 13.23 -29.25
CA ALA A 28 -41.80 12.20 -29.57
C ALA A 28 -40.38 12.80 -29.61
N GLN A 29 -40.18 13.92 -30.30
CA GLN A 29 -38.89 14.62 -30.35
C GLN A 29 -38.42 15.09 -28.96
N LEU A 30 -39.32 15.55 -28.10
CA LEU A 30 -38.98 15.92 -26.73
C LEU A 30 -38.61 14.69 -25.89
N ALA A 31 -39.29 13.55 -26.08
CA ALA A 31 -38.97 12.30 -25.42
C ALA A 31 -37.61 11.75 -25.88
N GLU A 32 -37.33 11.78 -27.18
CA GLU A 32 -36.04 11.38 -27.77
C GLU A 32 -34.89 12.25 -27.24
N LYS A 33 -35.09 13.58 -27.17
CA LYS A 33 -34.08 14.48 -26.59
C LYS A 33 -33.79 14.15 -25.13
N LYS A 34 -34.84 13.95 -24.33
CA LYS A 34 -34.68 13.56 -22.92
C LYS A 34 -34.04 12.19 -22.76
N ALA A 35 -34.36 11.24 -23.64
CA ALA A 35 -33.72 9.93 -23.64
C ALA A 35 -32.22 10.05 -23.93
N ALA A 36 -31.84 10.83 -24.95
CA ALA A 36 -30.45 11.09 -25.27
C ALA A 36 -29.70 11.84 -24.13
N GLU A 37 -30.35 12.81 -23.49
CA GLU A 37 -29.80 13.50 -22.31
C GLU A 37 -29.55 12.52 -21.15
N LEU A 38 -30.54 11.69 -20.82
CA LEU A 38 -30.43 10.69 -19.75
C LEU A 38 -29.39 9.61 -20.06
N GLU A 39 -29.28 9.19 -21.32
CA GLU A 39 -28.23 8.26 -21.77
C GLU A 39 -26.84 8.87 -21.56
N GLY A 40 -26.65 10.13 -21.94
CA GLY A 40 -25.39 10.85 -21.70
C GLY A 40 -25.06 11.00 -20.21
N GLU A 41 -26.04 11.33 -19.37
CA GLU A 41 -25.84 11.40 -17.91
C GLU A 41 -25.48 10.04 -17.32
N LEU A 42 -26.13 8.97 -17.80
CA LEU A 42 -25.92 7.62 -17.31
C LEU A 42 -24.53 7.10 -17.69
N GLU A 43 -24.06 7.38 -18.90
CA GLU A 43 -22.68 7.09 -19.32
C GLU A 43 -21.66 7.86 -18.49
N ALA A 44 -21.88 9.16 -18.27
CA ALA A 44 -21.01 9.97 -17.43
C ALA A 44 -20.92 9.42 -15.99
N GLN A 45 -22.05 9.03 -15.41
CA GLN A 45 -22.10 8.43 -14.07
C GLN A 45 -21.43 7.06 -14.01
N LYS A 46 -21.59 6.22 -15.05
CA LYS A 46 -20.89 4.93 -15.15
C LYS A 46 -19.38 5.13 -15.17
N ASN A 47 -18.89 6.01 -16.02
CA ASN A 47 -17.47 6.31 -16.12
C ASN A 47 -16.92 6.85 -14.78
N ALA A 48 -17.64 7.78 -14.15
CA ALA A 48 -17.26 8.29 -12.84
C ALA A 48 -17.23 7.19 -11.76
N LYS A 49 -18.20 6.27 -11.78
CA LYS A 49 -18.25 5.14 -10.85
C LYS A 49 -17.10 4.17 -11.08
N GLU A 50 -16.77 3.86 -12.33
CA GLU A 50 -15.64 3.01 -12.69
C GLU A 50 -14.31 3.62 -12.24
N ASP A 51 -14.11 4.92 -12.50
CA ASP A 51 -12.91 5.63 -12.07
C ASP A 51 -12.77 5.66 -10.54
N MET A 52 -13.87 5.92 -9.82
CA MET A 52 -13.87 5.90 -8.36
C MET A 52 -13.65 4.50 -7.80
N SER A 53 -14.22 3.47 -8.43
CA SER A 53 -13.99 2.08 -8.06
C SER A 53 -12.53 1.67 -8.26
N ARG A 54 -11.90 2.10 -9.36
CA ARG A 54 -10.48 1.85 -9.64
C ARG A 54 -9.60 2.50 -8.56
N LYS A 55 -9.82 3.78 -8.27
CA LYS A 55 -9.08 4.51 -7.23
C LYS A 55 -9.25 3.89 -5.85
N ALA A 56 -10.46 3.46 -5.50
CA ALA A 56 -10.72 2.78 -4.24
C ALA A 56 -9.93 1.46 -4.13
N GLY A 57 -9.92 0.65 -5.21
CA GLY A 57 -9.12 -0.58 -5.27
C GLY A 57 -7.63 -0.33 -5.12
N GLU A 58 -7.08 0.68 -5.80
CA GLU A 58 -5.67 1.09 -5.67
C GLU A 58 -5.32 1.47 -4.21
N LEU A 59 -6.15 2.29 -3.57
CA LEU A 59 -5.96 2.70 -2.17
C LEU A 59 -6.06 1.53 -1.18
N GLU A 60 -6.95 0.56 -1.42
CA GLU A 60 -7.04 -0.64 -0.60
C GLU A 60 -5.78 -1.49 -0.66
N VAL A 61 -5.22 -1.67 -1.86
CA VAL A 61 -3.95 -2.39 -2.05
C VAL A 61 -2.82 -1.65 -1.35
N GLU A 62 -2.74 -0.32 -1.49
CA GLU A 62 -1.74 0.52 -0.83
C GLU A 62 -1.81 0.41 0.69
N ASN A 63 -3.00 0.49 1.27
CA ASN A 63 -3.19 0.38 2.72
C ASN A 63 -2.79 -1.01 3.24
N LYS A 64 -3.15 -2.07 2.52
CA LYS A 64 -2.72 -3.44 2.86
C LYS A 64 -1.20 -3.57 2.80
N LEU A 65 -0.59 -3.03 1.76
CA LEU A 65 0.87 -3.03 1.56
C LEU A 65 1.58 -2.29 2.70
N LEU A 66 1.13 -1.09 3.03
CA LEU A 66 1.62 -0.28 4.14
C LEU A 66 1.61 -1.06 5.46
N GLY A 67 0.47 -1.65 5.79
CA GLY A 67 0.33 -2.45 7.01
C GLY A 67 1.27 -3.66 7.05
N ARG A 68 1.53 -4.30 5.90
CA ARG A 68 2.44 -5.45 5.82
C ARG A 68 3.90 -5.04 5.91
N LEU A 69 4.31 -3.98 5.23
CA LEU A 69 5.66 -3.43 5.29
C LEU A 69 5.99 -2.90 6.70
N ALA A 70 5.05 -2.21 7.35
CA ALA A 70 5.20 -1.76 8.72
C ALA A 70 5.38 -2.95 9.69
N LYS A 71 4.56 -4.00 9.56
CA LYS A 71 4.70 -5.24 10.35
C LYS A 71 6.02 -5.97 10.08
N ALA A 72 6.55 -5.87 8.86
CA ALA A 72 7.84 -6.45 8.49
C ALA A 72 9.04 -5.65 9.02
N GLY A 73 8.80 -4.46 9.59
CA GLY A 73 9.82 -3.56 10.13
C GLY A 73 10.54 -2.77 9.04
N ALA A 74 9.86 -2.32 7.99
CA ALA A 74 10.50 -1.48 6.98
C ALA A 74 10.98 -0.15 7.59
N ILE A 75 12.27 0.13 7.43
CA ILE A 75 12.95 1.35 7.91
C ILE A 75 12.66 2.51 6.95
N ASP A 76 12.75 2.24 5.66
CA ASP A 76 12.41 3.17 4.59
C ASP A 76 11.11 2.72 3.92
N MET A 77 10.01 3.32 4.38
CA MET A 77 8.67 2.98 3.89
C MET A 77 8.43 3.39 2.45
N GLU A 78 8.98 4.53 2.01
CA GLU A 78 8.75 5.02 0.65
C GLU A 78 9.47 4.13 -0.37
N ALA A 79 10.75 3.83 -0.13
CA ALA A 79 11.51 2.94 -1.00
C ALA A 79 10.92 1.52 -1.00
N ALA A 80 10.57 0.99 0.16
CA ALA A 80 9.95 -0.34 0.25
C ALA A 80 8.60 -0.39 -0.47
N MET A 81 7.79 0.67 -0.41
CA MET A 81 6.50 0.75 -1.08
C MET A 81 6.66 0.80 -2.61
N LEU A 82 7.56 1.62 -3.14
CA LEU A 82 7.84 1.68 -4.59
C LEU A 82 8.33 0.33 -5.13
N LEU A 83 9.24 -0.31 -4.39
CA LEU A 83 9.79 -1.61 -4.78
C LEU A 83 8.76 -2.74 -4.65
N ALA A 84 7.87 -2.68 -3.66
CA ALA A 84 6.83 -3.70 -3.53
C ALA A 84 5.71 -3.50 -4.55
N LYS A 85 5.29 -2.25 -4.84
CA LYS A 85 4.30 -1.94 -5.90
C LYS A 85 4.76 -2.43 -7.27
N SER A 86 6.04 -2.23 -7.61
CA SER A 86 6.59 -2.71 -8.89
C SER A 86 6.63 -4.25 -9.01
N ARG A 87 6.48 -4.98 -7.89
CA ARG A 87 6.47 -6.47 -7.86
C ARG A 87 5.08 -7.08 -7.79
N ILE A 88 4.10 -6.38 -7.22
CA ILE A 88 2.76 -6.93 -6.95
C ILE A 88 1.89 -6.92 -8.22
N GLY A 89 2.14 -6.05 -9.20
CA GLY A 89 1.26 -5.97 -10.38
C GLY A 89 -0.21 -5.75 -9.96
N ALA A 90 -1.18 -6.21 -10.75
CA ALA A 90 -2.60 -6.02 -10.46
C ALA A 90 -3.17 -7.00 -9.42
N ASP A 91 -2.70 -8.26 -9.40
CA ASP A 91 -3.28 -9.36 -8.59
C ASP A 91 -2.26 -10.10 -7.70
N GLY A 92 -1.08 -9.50 -7.49
CA GLY A 92 0.02 -10.17 -6.81
C GLY A 92 -0.20 -10.39 -5.33
N ASP A 93 0.36 -11.49 -4.86
CA ASP A 93 0.40 -11.85 -3.44
C ASP A 93 1.30 -10.88 -2.66
N ILE A 94 0.66 -9.96 -1.93
CA ILE A 94 1.32 -8.92 -1.13
C ILE A 94 2.32 -9.54 -0.13
N GLU A 95 1.99 -10.69 0.46
CA GLU A 95 2.85 -11.33 1.44
C GLU A 95 4.14 -11.84 0.81
N LYS A 96 4.04 -12.55 -0.31
CA LYS A 96 5.20 -13.02 -1.06
C LYS A 96 6.06 -11.87 -1.56
N ALA A 97 5.45 -10.77 -2.00
CA ALA A 97 6.20 -9.60 -2.44
C ALA A 97 7.04 -9.00 -1.31
N VAL A 98 6.48 -8.87 -0.10
CA VAL A 98 7.20 -8.36 1.07
C VAL A 98 8.29 -9.34 1.52
N GLU A 99 8.03 -10.65 1.52
CA GLU A 99 9.04 -11.67 1.85
C GLU A 99 10.22 -11.68 0.88
N ASN A 100 9.95 -11.62 -0.41
CA ASN A 100 10.98 -11.56 -1.44
C ASN A 100 11.78 -10.26 -1.34
N LEU A 101 11.09 -9.15 -1.06
CA LEU A 101 11.75 -7.85 -0.83
C LEU A 101 12.65 -7.91 0.41
N LYS A 102 12.22 -8.57 1.49
CA LYS A 102 13.04 -8.77 2.69
C LYS A 102 14.26 -9.65 2.45
N LYS A 103 14.14 -10.69 1.61
CA LYS A 103 15.26 -11.58 1.23
C LYS A 103 16.30 -10.86 0.38
N GLU A 104 15.86 -10.11 -0.63
CA GLU A 104 16.76 -9.47 -1.60
C GLU A 104 17.30 -8.12 -1.10
N LYS A 105 16.46 -7.36 -0.41
CA LYS A 105 16.70 -5.97 0.02
C LYS A 105 16.54 -5.85 1.53
N GLY A 106 17.16 -6.77 2.28
CA GLY A 106 17.08 -6.83 3.74
C GLY A 106 17.51 -5.54 4.44
N TYR A 107 18.34 -4.69 3.80
CA TYR A 107 18.75 -3.39 4.32
C TYR A 107 17.61 -2.36 4.43
N LEU A 108 16.48 -2.58 3.73
CA LEU A 108 15.28 -1.74 3.84
C LEU A 108 14.42 -2.09 5.06
N PHE A 109 14.73 -3.19 5.74
CA PHE A 109 14.01 -3.68 6.90
C PHE A 109 14.92 -3.67 8.12
N GLU A 110 14.31 -3.60 9.30
CA GLU A 110 14.97 -3.84 10.56
C GLU A 110 15.54 -5.27 10.52
N SER A 111 16.85 -5.34 10.31
CA SER A 111 17.58 -6.56 10.59
C SER A 111 17.47 -6.79 12.09
N SER A 112 17.02 -7.99 12.49
CA SER A 112 17.27 -8.48 13.85
C SER A 112 18.72 -8.13 14.23
N PRO A 113 18.99 -7.62 15.45
CA PRO A 113 20.29 -7.06 15.85
C PRO A 113 21.41 -8.11 15.96
N ALA A 114 21.36 -9.19 15.19
CA ALA A 114 22.34 -10.25 15.17
C ALA A 114 23.65 -9.83 14.50
N TYR A 115 23.64 -8.97 13.47
CA TYR A 115 24.86 -8.64 12.71
C TYR A 115 24.82 -7.25 12.07
N ALA A 116 24.69 -6.19 12.88
CA ALA A 116 25.35 -4.95 12.49
C ALA A 116 26.86 -5.23 12.51
N GLY A 117 27.42 -5.57 11.35
CA GLY A 117 28.85 -5.80 11.17
C GLY A 117 29.60 -4.62 11.77
N ARG A 118 30.22 -4.87 12.93
CA ARG A 118 31.04 -3.88 13.63
C ARG A 118 32.07 -3.39 12.63
N THR A 119 31.95 -2.15 12.20
CA THR A 119 33.04 -1.47 11.51
C THR A 119 34.26 -1.57 12.43
N ALA A 120 35.41 -1.94 11.87
CA ALA A 120 36.56 -2.49 12.57
C ALA A 120 37.24 -1.58 13.62
N GLY A 121 36.63 -0.46 14.03
CA GLY A 121 37.18 0.53 14.96
C GLY A 121 36.62 0.52 16.37
N VAL A 122 35.44 -0.05 16.64
CA VAL A 122 34.80 0.05 17.97
C VAL A 122 34.99 -1.24 18.75
N LYS A 123 36.07 -1.31 19.54
CA LYS A 123 36.19 -2.32 20.59
C LYS A 123 35.08 -2.07 21.62
N PRO A 124 34.23 -3.06 21.94
CA PRO A 124 33.25 -2.89 23.00
C PRO A 124 34.00 -2.53 24.29
N ARG A 125 33.60 -1.42 24.94
CA ARG A 125 33.99 -1.14 26.32
C ARG A 125 33.35 -2.22 27.17
N VAL A 126 34.05 -3.33 27.36
CA VAL A 126 33.72 -4.30 28.40
C VAL A 126 34.00 -3.57 29.70
N HIS A 127 32.97 -2.99 30.31
CA HIS A 127 33.04 -2.56 31.70
C HIS A 127 33.30 -3.83 32.51
N GLY A 128 34.55 -4.00 32.95
CA GLY A 128 34.93 -5.13 33.77
C GLY A 128 34.05 -5.17 35.01
N SER A 129 33.31 -6.26 35.20
CA SER A 129 32.49 -6.45 36.40
C SER A 129 33.39 -6.33 37.64
N ALA A 130 32.84 -5.81 38.75
CA ALA A 130 33.60 -5.59 39.98
C ALA A 130 34.32 -6.87 40.47
N ALA A 131 33.71 -8.04 40.25
CA ALA A 131 34.29 -9.34 40.56
C ALA A 131 35.54 -9.69 39.73
N ALA A 132 35.60 -9.29 38.45
CA ALA A 132 36.76 -9.52 37.59
C ALA A 132 37.97 -8.67 38.03
N ILE A 133 37.72 -7.43 38.45
CA ILE A 133 38.76 -6.54 39.01
C ILE A 133 39.30 -7.11 40.32
N GLU A 134 38.42 -7.57 41.21
CA GLU A 134 38.82 -8.14 42.50
C GLU A 134 39.67 -9.41 42.32
N LYS A 135 39.30 -10.28 41.37
CA LYS A 135 40.09 -11.46 41.03
C LYS A 135 41.46 -11.10 40.47
N ALA A 136 41.53 -10.13 39.55
CA ALA A 136 42.81 -9.64 39.00
C ALA A 136 43.69 -8.99 40.09
N ALA A 137 43.10 -8.25 41.03
CA ALA A 137 43.80 -7.66 42.17
C ALA A 137 44.41 -8.74 43.08
N LYS A 138 43.65 -9.79 43.41
CA LYS A 138 44.14 -10.92 44.22
C LYS A 138 45.27 -11.67 43.51
N CYS A 139 45.17 -11.85 42.19
CA CYS A 139 46.22 -12.49 41.40
C CYS A 139 47.50 -11.63 41.30
N ALA A 140 47.36 -10.31 41.16
CA ALA A 140 48.50 -9.39 41.16
C ALA A 140 49.20 -9.37 42.54
N ALA A 141 48.42 -9.32 43.62
CA ALA A 141 48.94 -9.30 44.99
C ALA A 141 49.64 -10.62 45.38
N LYS A 142 49.08 -11.77 44.98
CA LYS A 142 49.67 -13.09 45.30
C LYS A 142 50.83 -13.47 44.38
N GLY A 143 50.77 -13.07 43.11
CA GLY A 143 51.65 -13.58 42.07
C GLY A 143 52.88 -12.72 41.80
N GLY A 144 52.87 -11.43 42.17
CA GLY A 144 53.99 -10.50 41.90
C GLY A 144 54.35 -10.30 40.42
N ARG A 145 53.60 -10.90 39.49
CA ARG A 145 53.89 -10.86 38.05
C ARG A 145 53.39 -9.55 37.46
N GLY A 146 54.28 -8.83 36.76
CA GLY A 146 53.95 -7.57 36.09
C GLY A 146 52.75 -7.67 35.13
N ALA A 147 52.58 -8.81 34.45
CA ALA A 147 51.43 -9.05 33.57
C ALA A 147 50.07 -8.99 34.31
N ALA A 148 49.98 -9.59 35.51
CA ALA A 148 48.76 -9.58 36.32
C ALA A 148 48.45 -8.18 36.87
N MET A 149 49.48 -7.40 37.21
CA MET A 149 49.32 -6.01 37.63
C MET A 149 48.82 -5.12 36.49
N MET A 150 49.36 -5.28 35.27
CA MET A 150 48.93 -4.53 34.08
C MET A 150 47.48 -4.86 33.71
N GLU A 151 47.06 -6.11 33.86
CA GLU A 151 45.69 -6.53 33.64
C GLU A 151 44.72 -5.88 34.65
N TYR A 152 45.08 -5.88 35.94
CA TYR A 152 44.31 -5.19 36.99
C TYR A 152 44.19 -3.67 36.72
N LEU A 153 45.30 -3.01 36.36
CA LEU A 153 45.28 -1.57 36.05
C LEU A 153 44.42 -1.25 34.83
N ARG A 154 44.46 -2.11 33.79
CA ARG A 154 43.62 -1.96 32.60
C ARG A 154 42.13 -2.07 32.94
N LEU A 155 41.76 -3.06 33.75
CA LEU A 155 40.37 -3.27 34.18
C LEU A 155 39.88 -2.13 35.09
N ARG A 156 40.75 -1.61 35.98
CA ARG A 156 40.44 -0.46 36.84
C ARG A 156 40.20 0.81 36.02
N ARG A 157 41.05 1.11 35.04
CA ARG A 157 40.93 2.30 34.18
C ARG A 157 39.63 2.33 33.39
N ASN A 158 39.16 1.16 32.94
CA ASN A 158 37.91 1.02 32.19
C ASN A 158 36.63 1.11 33.05
N ARG A 159 36.75 1.10 34.39
CA ARG A 159 35.63 1.27 35.32
C ARG A 159 35.42 2.74 35.72
N SER A 160 36.48 3.54 35.69
CA SER A 160 36.47 4.94 36.11
C SER A 160 36.30 5.94 34.94
N ALA A 161 35.87 5.47 33.76
CA ALA A 161 35.67 6.23 32.52
C ALA A 161 34.42 5.74 31.78
#